data_AF-G1TEQ7-F1
#
_entry.id   AF-G1TEQ7-F1
#
_cell.length_a   1.000
_cell.length_b   1.000
_cell.length_c   1.000
_cell.angle_alpha   90.00
_cell.angle_beta   90.00
_cell.angle_gamma   90.00
#
_symmetry.space_group_name_H-M   'P 1'
#
loop_
_entity.id
_entity.type
_entity.pdbx_description
1 polymer ?
#
loop_
_entity_poly.entity_id
_entity_poly.type
_entity_poly.pdbx_seq_one_letter_code
_entity_poly.pdbx_strand_id
1 'polypeptide(L)'
;MAGHQRDKVIPDEVHQNQIFRELYLKELRTQKLYTQYHVNPLRKVHTITRKPMSWHDNLEEPADARFLNLIHHAHQGPRKKYPETQTETQEIGWDSEPLVNPERNDHRLNHFRVYNDITLYKAKMWSLGEDSRRT
;
A
#
# COMPACT_ATOMS: atom_id res chain seq x y z
N MET A 1 -26.36 -60.40 7.20
CA MET A 1 -25.67 -60.60 5.90
C MET A 1 -24.44 -59.71 5.89
N ALA A 2 -23.31 -60.28 5.49
CA ALA A 2 -21.94 -59.95 5.88
C ALA A 2 -21.41 -58.57 5.44
N GLY A 3 -20.58 -57.96 6.30
CA GLY A 3 -19.77 -56.80 5.93
C GLY A 3 -18.65 -57.23 4.97
N HIS A 4 -18.49 -56.49 3.86
CA HIS A 4 -17.36 -56.66 2.96
C HIS A 4 -16.06 -56.35 3.71
N GLN A 5 -15.29 -57.40 4.02
CA GLN A 5 -13.89 -57.27 4.36
C GLN A 5 -13.20 -56.74 3.09
N ARG A 6 -12.79 -55.47 3.11
CA ARG A 6 -11.92 -54.94 2.07
C ARG A 6 -10.57 -55.62 2.27
N ASP A 7 -10.21 -56.53 1.38
CA ASP A 7 -8.86 -57.06 1.32
C ASP A 7 -7.89 -55.88 1.33
N LYS A 8 -6.95 -55.86 2.29
CA LYS A 8 -5.90 -54.85 2.35
C LYS A 8 -5.04 -55.04 1.11
N VAL A 9 -5.31 -54.26 0.06
CA VAL A 9 -4.49 -54.23 -1.15
C VAL A 9 -3.07 -53.87 -0.70
N ILE A 10 -2.16 -54.83 -0.80
CA ILE A 10 -0.74 -54.63 -0.51
C ILE A 10 -0.24 -53.64 -1.56
N PRO A 11 0.16 -52.41 -1.16
CA PRO A 11 0.60 -51.43 -2.13
C PRO A 11 1.90 -51.91 -2.79
N ASP A 12 1.94 -51.88 -4.11
CA ASP A 12 3.15 -52.16 -4.86
C ASP A 12 4.16 -51.03 -4.63
N GLU A 13 5.17 -51.32 -3.82
CA GLU A 13 6.23 -50.38 -3.45
C GLU A 13 7.00 -49.87 -4.68
N VAL A 14 7.16 -50.70 -5.72
CA VAL A 14 7.85 -50.32 -6.95
C VAL A 14 7.04 -49.27 -7.70
N HIS A 15 5.73 -49.47 -7.80
CA HIS A 15 4.82 -48.51 -8.41
C HIS A 15 4.76 -47.18 -7.65
N GLN A 16 4.70 -47.22 -6.33
CA GLN A 16 4.72 -46.01 -5.49
C GLN A 16 6.03 -45.23 -5.66
N ASN A 17 7.16 -45.91 -5.68
CA ASN A 17 8.47 -45.29 -5.91
C ASN A 17 8.57 -44.63 -7.28
N GLN A 18 7.93 -45.21 -8.30
CA GLN A 18 7.86 -44.62 -9.64
C GLN A 18 7.05 -43.31 -9.64
N ILE A 19 5.91 -43.28 -8.94
CA ILE A 19 5.10 -42.07 -8.77
C ILE A 19 5.88 -40.98 -8.04
N PHE A 20 6.54 -41.31 -6.92
CA PHE A 20 7.32 -40.34 -6.16
C PHE A 20 8.47 -39.74 -6.97
N ARG A 21 9.16 -40.57 -7.77
CA ARG A 21 10.23 -40.10 -8.64
C ARG A 21 9.71 -39.12 -9.70
N GLU A 22 8.57 -39.42 -10.31
CA GLU A 22 7.95 -38.52 -11.28
C GLU A 22 7.54 -37.19 -10.65
N LEU A 23 6.95 -37.23 -9.46
CA LEU A 23 6.52 -36.05 -8.71
C LEU A 23 7.72 -35.17 -8.36
N TYR A 24 8.78 -35.75 -7.80
CA TYR A 24 10.01 -35.04 -7.47
C TYR A 24 10.65 -34.36 -8.68
N LEU A 25 10.69 -35.04 -9.83
CA LEU A 25 11.21 -34.45 -11.07
C LEU A 25 10.33 -33.31 -11.61
N LYS A 26 9.01 -33.38 -11.42
CA LYS A 26 8.10 -32.29 -11.80
C LYS A 26 8.26 -31.07 -10.89
N GLU A 27 8.39 -31.29 -9.59
CA GLU A 27 8.63 -30.21 -8.61
C GLU A 27 9.98 -29.52 -8.84
N LEU A 28 11.06 -30.28 -9.06
CA LEU A 28 12.37 -29.70 -9.35
C LEU A 28 12.39 -28.88 -10.65
N ARG A 29 11.59 -29.26 -11.66
CA ARG A 29 11.46 -28.50 -12.91
C ARG A 29 10.75 -27.16 -12.72
N THR A 30 9.83 -27.07 -11.76
CA THR A 30 9.05 -25.85 -11.50
C THR A 30 9.62 -25.00 -10.37
N GLN A 31 10.58 -25.53 -9.59
CA GLN A 31 11.22 -24.81 -8.52
C GLN A 31 12.12 -23.69 -9.05
N LYS A 32 11.69 -22.44 -8.88
CA LYS A 32 12.46 -21.26 -9.25
C LYS A 32 13.40 -20.88 -8.10
N LEU A 33 14.65 -21.33 -8.18
CA LEU A 33 15.71 -20.98 -7.22
C LEU A 33 16.28 -19.60 -7.55
N TYR A 34 15.98 -18.62 -6.72
CA TYR A 34 16.60 -17.30 -6.78
C TYR A 34 17.95 -17.34 -6.07
N THR A 35 19.02 -17.64 -6.81
CA THR A 35 20.40 -17.69 -6.27
C THR A 35 21.01 -16.32 -6.08
N GLN A 36 20.50 -15.32 -6.79
CA GLN A 36 20.95 -13.93 -6.70
C GLN A 36 19.87 -13.10 -6.03
N TYR A 37 20.11 -12.77 -4.76
CA TYR A 37 19.36 -11.75 -4.06
C TYR A 37 20.05 -10.40 -4.27
N HIS A 38 19.31 -9.40 -4.74
CA HIS A 38 19.77 -8.02 -4.81
C HIS A 38 18.75 -7.14 -4.09
N VAL A 39 19.21 -6.42 -3.07
CA VAL A 39 18.40 -5.37 -2.44
C VAL A 39 18.32 -4.22 -3.44
N ASN A 40 17.10 -3.77 -3.77
CA ASN A 40 16.92 -2.65 -4.68
C ASN A 40 17.49 -1.36 -4.04
N PRO A 41 18.56 -0.75 -4.60
CA PRO A 41 19.20 0.43 -4.02
C PRO A 41 18.28 1.67 -3.97
N LEU A 42 17.23 1.69 -4.79
CA LEU A 42 16.29 2.81 -4.93
C LEU A 42 15.02 2.62 -4.09
N ARG A 43 14.82 1.44 -3.50
CA ARG A 43 13.70 1.19 -2.56
C ARG A 43 14.28 1.05 -1.16
N LYS A 44 13.92 1.97 -0.26
CA LYS A 44 14.16 1.85 1.19
C LYS A 44 13.30 0.72 1.77
N VAL A 45 13.65 -0.53 1.47
CA VAL A 45 13.13 -1.67 2.21
C VAL A 45 14.10 -1.86 3.38
N HIS A 46 13.62 -1.61 4.59
CA HIS A 46 14.34 -1.87 5.84
C HIS A 46 14.51 -3.38 6.01
N THR A 47 15.42 -4.02 5.26
CA THR A 47 15.57 -5.49 5.22
C THR A 47 16.43 -6.07 6.33
N ILE A 48 17.01 -5.24 7.20
CA ILE A 48 17.68 -5.73 8.41
C ILE A 48 16.94 -5.12 9.59
N THR A 49 16.01 -5.89 10.16
CA THR A 49 15.49 -5.57 11.48
C THR A 49 16.68 -5.57 12.44
N ARG A 50 16.90 -4.44 13.11
CA ARG A 50 17.97 -4.34 14.11
C ARG A 50 17.68 -5.29 15.26
N LYS A 51 18.69 -5.56 16.09
CA LYS A 51 18.52 -6.41 17.28
C LYS A 51 17.40 -5.79 18.14
N PRO A 52 16.28 -6.51 18.37
CA PRO A 52 15.05 -5.94 18.93
C PRO A 52 15.24 -5.29 20.32
N MET A 53 16.30 -5.65 21.03
CA MET A 53 16.62 -5.16 22.38
C MET A 53 17.92 -4.32 22.43
N SER A 54 18.41 -3.81 21.30
CA SER A 54 19.63 -2.99 21.29
C SER A 54 19.37 -1.64 21.94
N TRP A 55 19.87 -1.45 23.16
CA TRP A 55 19.70 -0.22 23.92
C TRP A 55 20.21 1.01 23.14
N HIS A 56 21.35 0.87 22.45
CA HIS A 56 21.93 1.92 21.61
C HIS A 56 21.08 2.28 20.39
N ASP A 57 20.25 1.36 19.89
CA ASP A 57 19.37 1.61 18.74
C ASP A 57 18.00 2.21 19.13
N ASN A 58 17.65 2.16 20.42
CA ASN A 58 16.38 2.68 20.95
C ASN A 58 16.52 4.07 21.60
N LEU A 59 17.74 4.64 21.62
CA LEU A 59 17.93 6.03 22.01
C LEU A 59 17.43 6.91 20.87
N GLU A 60 16.29 7.56 21.10
CA GLU A 60 15.77 8.58 20.19
C GLU A 60 16.71 9.79 20.24
N GLU A 61 17.68 9.82 19.33
CA GLU A 61 18.52 10.98 19.15
C GLU A 61 17.64 12.15 18.70
N PRO A 62 17.80 13.35 19.30
CA PRO A 62 17.07 14.51 18.85
C PRO A 62 17.37 14.73 17.37
N ALA A 63 16.32 14.80 16.55
CA ALA A 63 16.47 14.98 15.12
C ALA A 63 17.38 16.19 14.83
N ASP A 64 18.38 16.00 13.97
CA ASP A 64 19.33 17.06 13.65
C ASP A 64 18.59 18.28 13.11
N ALA A 65 18.75 19.41 13.83
CA ALA A 65 18.11 20.67 13.52
C ALA A 65 18.40 21.13 12.08
N ARG A 66 19.56 20.78 11.51
CA ARG A 66 19.89 21.11 10.13
C ARG A 66 18.98 20.39 9.14
N PHE A 67 18.69 19.10 9.38
CA PHE A 67 17.78 18.31 8.54
C PHE A 67 16.33 18.77 8.71
N LEU A 68 15.91 19.06 9.94
CA LEU A 68 14.58 19.63 10.18
C LEU A 68 14.39 20.94 9.40
N ASN A 69 15.35 21.85 9.48
CA ASN A 69 15.32 23.12 8.75
C ASN A 69 15.29 22.91 7.22
N LEU A 70 16.01 21.92 6.71
CA LEU A 70 15.99 21.58 5.28
C LEU A 70 14.60 21.08 4.84
N ILE A 71 13.98 20.21 5.63
CA ILE A 71 12.62 19.70 5.35
C ILE A 71 11.61 20.84 5.43
N HIS A 72 11.68 21.67 6.48
CA HIS A 72 10.81 22.83 6.61
C HIS A 72 10.94 23.78 5.44
N HIS A 73 12.18 24.08 5.02
CA HIS A 73 12.44 24.90 3.85
C HIS A 73 11.92 24.27 2.55
N ALA A 74 12.06 22.94 2.38
CA ALA A 74 11.52 22.23 1.22
C ALA A 74 9.98 22.24 1.17
N HIS A 75 9.31 22.24 2.33
CA HIS A 75 7.86 22.34 2.45
C HIS A 75 7.32 23.77 2.33
N GLN A 76 8.18 24.80 2.32
CA GLN A 76 7.72 26.17 2.10
C GLN A 76 7.18 26.34 0.68
N GLY A 77 6.03 27.01 0.57
CA GLY A 77 5.43 27.31 -0.74
C GLY A 77 6.31 28.22 -1.60
N PRO A 78 6.16 28.20 -2.93
CA PRO A 78 7.01 28.94 -3.87
C PRO A 78 7.15 30.44 -3.56
N ARG A 79 6.04 31.10 -3.20
CA ARG A 79 5.98 32.53 -2.85
C ARG A 79 6.81 32.90 -1.61
N LYS A 80 7.06 31.95 -0.69
CA LYS A 80 7.95 32.17 0.46
C LYS A 80 9.42 31.98 0.11
N LYS A 81 9.71 31.27 -0.99
CA LYS A 81 11.06 30.87 -1.40
C LYS A 81 11.65 31.80 -2.46
N TYR A 82 10.83 32.29 -3.38
CA TYR A 82 11.26 33.13 -4.49
C TYR A 82 10.46 34.45 -4.50
N PRO A 83 11.09 35.57 -4.88
CA PRO A 83 10.40 36.85 -4.98
C PRO A 83 9.40 36.89 -6.14
N GLU A 84 9.68 36.15 -7.21
CA GLU A 84 8.89 36.11 -8.45
C GLU A 84 8.71 34.66 -8.93
N THR A 85 7.72 34.45 -9.80
CA THR A 85 7.41 33.15 -10.42
C THR A 85 8.59 32.68 -11.26
N GLN A 86 9.00 31.42 -11.07
CA GLN A 86 10.13 30.85 -11.82
C GLN A 86 9.69 30.06 -13.06
N THR A 87 8.42 29.65 -13.10
CA THR A 87 7.85 28.81 -14.16
C THR A 87 6.41 29.24 -14.43
N GLU A 88 5.94 29.09 -15.66
CA GLU A 88 4.55 29.42 -16.06
C GLU A 88 3.50 28.74 -15.16
N THR A 89 3.75 27.51 -14.73
CA THR A 89 2.84 26.78 -13.83
C THR A 89 2.73 27.41 -12.44
N GLN A 90 3.76 28.12 -11.98
CA GLN A 90 3.73 28.83 -10.70
C GLN A 90 2.90 30.10 -10.79
N GLU A 91 2.77 30.72 -11.97
CA GLU A 91 1.99 31.95 -12.16
C GLU A 91 0.52 31.74 -11.80
N ILE A 92 -0.06 30.59 -12.17
CA ILE A 92 -1.47 30.25 -11.91
C ILE A 92 -1.76 30.22 -10.41
N GLY A 93 -0.84 29.68 -9.60
CA GLY A 93 -1.03 29.44 -8.17
C GLY A 93 -0.23 30.39 -7.26
N TRP A 94 0.36 31.44 -7.82
CA TRP A 94 1.28 32.31 -7.09
C TRP A 94 0.59 33.02 -5.92
N ASP A 95 -0.58 33.59 -6.22
CA ASP A 95 -1.46 34.26 -5.25
C ASP A 95 -2.69 33.40 -4.99
N SER A 96 -2.49 32.33 -4.23
CA SER A 96 -3.55 31.36 -3.87
C SER A 96 -4.53 31.86 -2.81
N GLU A 97 -4.16 32.93 -2.08
CA GLU A 97 -5.03 33.53 -1.07
C GLU A 97 -6.14 34.34 -1.75
N PRO A 98 -7.43 34.06 -1.47
CA PRO A 98 -8.52 34.80 -2.10
C PRO A 98 -8.51 36.26 -1.62
N LEU A 99 -8.65 37.21 -2.55
CA LEU A 99 -8.66 38.64 -2.26
C LEU A 99 -9.77 39.07 -1.29
N VAL A 100 -10.88 38.34 -1.31
CA VAL A 100 -12.01 38.52 -0.39
C VAL A 100 -12.17 37.22 0.37
N ASN A 101 -12.25 37.28 1.70
CA ASN A 101 -12.51 36.11 2.52
C ASN A 101 -13.90 35.55 2.12
N PRO A 102 -13.97 34.35 1.51
CA PRO A 102 -15.25 33.71 1.29
C PRO A 102 -15.72 33.29 2.67
N GLU A 103 -16.68 34.01 3.27
CA GLU A 103 -17.27 33.64 4.55
C GLU A 103 -17.99 32.29 4.43
N ARG A 104 -17.24 31.18 4.47
CA ARG A 104 -17.71 29.81 4.17
C ARG A 104 -18.75 29.30 5.17
N ASN A 105 -18.90 30.00 6.29
CA ASN A 105 -19.86 29.68 7.34
C ASN A 105 -21.26 30.26 7.06
N ASP A 106 -21.40 31.24 6.16
CA ASP A 106 -22.72 31.77 5.85
C ASP A 106 -23.50 30.78 4.96
N HIS A 107 -24.50 30.13 5.54
CA HIS A 107 -25.38 29.20 4.84
C HIS A 107 -26.28 29.86 3.78
N ARG A 108 -26.41 31.20 3.80
CA ARG A 108 -27.17 31.95 2.78
C ARG A 108 -26.42 32.03 1.45
N LEU A 109 -25.09 32.03 1.50
CA LEU A 109 -24.22 32.17 0.34
C LEU A 109 -23.53 30.85 -0.04
N ASN A 110 -23.37 29.92 0.90
CA ASN A 110 -22.67 28.66 0.69
C ASN A 110 -23.62 27.47 0.69
N HIS A 111 -23.84 26.88 -0.48
CA HIS A 111 -24.66 25.69 -0.67
C HIS A 111 -23.81 24.45 -0.97
N PHE A 112 -22.89 24.12 -0.07
CA PHE A 112 -22.08 22.92 -0.22
C PHE A 112 -22.95 21.66 -0.16
N ARG A 113 -22.62 20.66 -0.98
CA ARG A 113 -23.26 19.36 -0.90
C ARG A 113 -22.81 18.67 0.39
N VAL A 114 -23.72 18.53 1.34
CA VAL A 114 -23.49 17.81 2.60
C VAL A 114 -24.01 16.39 2.47
N TYR A 115 -23.19 15.41 2.83
CA TYR A 115 -23.59 14.02 2.88
C TYR A 115 -23.86 13.62 4.32
N ASN A 116 -25.07 13.09 4.56
CA ASN A 116 -25.46 12.47 5.81
C ASN A 116 -25.35 10.95 5.71
N ASP A 117 -25.29 10.25 6.84
CA ASP A 117 -25.17 8.79 6.89
C ASP A 117 -26.22 8.08 6.03
N ILE A 118 -27.46 8.59 6.02
CA ILE A 118 -28.56 8.05 5.20
C ILE A 118 -28.24 8.20 3.70
N THR A 119 -27.74 9.38 3.29
CA THR A 119 -27.40 9.64 1.88
C THR A 119 -26.21 8.80 1.43
N LEU A 120 -25.22 8.57 2.30
CA LEU A 120 -24.08 7.70 2.04
C LEU A 120 -24.51 6.23 1.97
N TYR A 121 -25.35 5.79 2.90
CA TYR A 121 -25.91 4.44 2.90
C TYR A 121 -26.71 4.15 1.63
N LYS A 122 -27.60 5.07 1.22
CA LYS A 122 -28.38 4.92 -0.01
C LYS A 122 -27.50 4.90 -1.26
N ALA A 123 -26.47 5.75 -1.32
CA ALA A 123 -25.49 5.73 -2.41
C ALA A 123 -24.75 4.38 -2.47
N LYS A 124 -24.32 3.84 -1.33
CA LYS A 124 -23.64 2.53 -1.24
C LYS A 124 -24.57 1.36 -1.60
N MET A 125 -25.82 1.40 -1.17
CA MET A 125 -26.82 0.40 -1.57
C MET A 125 -27.08 0.43 -3.07
N TRP A 126 -27.13 1.62 -3.67
CA TRP A 126 -27.29 1.79 -5.10
C TRP A 126 -26.12 1.19 -5.89
N SER A 127 -24.87 1.45 -5.47
CA SER A 127 -23.68 0.90 -6.15
C SER A 127 -23.64 -0.64 -6.10
N LEU A 128 -24.01 -1.26 -4.97
CA LEU A 128 -24.09 -2.72 -4.85
C LEU A 128 -25.19 -3.35 -5.75
N GLY A 129 -26.26 -2.59 -6.00
CA GLY A 129 -27.35 -3.01 -6.89
C GLY A 129 -27.01 -2.89 -8.39
N GLU A 130 -25.94 -2.17 -8.75
CA GLU A 130 -25.44 -2.10 -10.14
C GLU A 130 -24.48 -3.27 -10.46
N ASP A 131 -23.69 -3.73 -9.49
CA ASP A 131 -22.81 -4.90 -9.66
C ASP A 131 -23.59 -6.20 -9.90
N SER A 132 -24.76 -6.34 -9.27
CA SER A 132 -25.65 -7.50 -9.44
C SER A 132 -26.41 -7.51 -10.78
N ARG A 133 -26.43 -6.40 -11.53
CA ARG A 133 -27.05 -6.32 -12.87
C ARG A 133 -26.05 -6.49 -14.02
N ARG A 134 -24.76 -6.63 -13.71
CA ARG A 134 -23.66 -6.77 -14.70
C ARG A 134 -23.15 -8.21 -14.85
N THR A 135 -23.78 -9.17 -14.17
CA THR A 135 -23.60 -10.61 -14.37
C THR A 135 -24.83 -11.19 -15.06
#